data_AF-A0A1G8T4F5-F1
#
_entry.id   AF-A0A1G8T4F5-F1
#
_cell.length_a   1.000
_cell.length_b   1.000
_cell.length_c   1.000
_cell.angle_alpha   90.00
_cell.angle_beta   90.00
_cell.angle_gamma   90.00
#
_symmetry.space_group_name_H-M   'P 1'
#
loop_
_entity.id
_entity.type
_entity.pdbx_description
1 polymer ?
#
loop_
_entity_poly.entity_id
_entity_poly.type
_entity_poly.pdbx_seq_one_letter_code
_entity_poly.pdbx_strand_id
1 'polypeptide(L)'
;MACMTGWDASNMFVEFCTIETLNLRSGSKALEAFNVERVRGYLKRNLGCKKKEVIHALGLNPRTVAKAIKIIRANSHRSDGALQS
;
A
#
# COMPACT_ATOMS: atom_id res chain seq x y z
N MET A 1 -19.34 33.26 -0.09
CA MET A 1 -20.20 32.11 -0.41
C MET A 1 -20.10 31.84 -1.90
N ALA A 2 -19.31 30.86 -2.31
CA ALA A 2 -19.32 30.32 -3.66
C ALA A 2 -18.83 28.87 -3.58
N CYS A 3 -19.80 27.96 -3.63
CA CYS A 3 -19.65 26.52 -3.58
C CYS A 3 -19.38 26.05 -5.00
N MET A 4 -18.21 25.48 -5.30
CA MET A 4 -18.05 24.63 -6.48
C MET A 4 -17.19 23.42 -6.11
N THR A 5 -17.90 22.31 -6.01
CA THR A 5 -17.41 20.93 -5.94
C THR A 5 -16.59 20.58 -7.17
N GLY A 6 -15.38 20.09 -6.95
CA GLY A 6 -14.49 19.54 -7.99
C GLY A 6 -13.48 18.57 -7.40
N TRP A 7 -13.92 17.75 -6.44
CA TRP A 7 -13.26 16.49 -6.11
C TRP A 7 -13.47 15.55 -7.31
N ASP A 8 -12.52 14.66 -7.59
CA ASP A 8 -12.64 13.53 -8.53
C ASP A 8 -12.10 13.68 -9.97
N ALA A 9 -10.83 14.07 -10.12
CA ALA A 9 -10.05 13.75 -11.33
C ALA A 9 -8.63 13.23 -11.03
N SER A 10 -8.06 13.57 -9.87
CA SER A 10 -6.68 13.18 -9.52
C SER A 10 -6.53 11.70 -9.11
N ASN A 11 -7.63 10.98 -8.90
CA ASN A 11 -7.59 9.60 -8.39
C ASN A 11 -7.48 8.54 -9.50
N MET A 12 -7.88 8.85 -10.74
CA MET A 12 -7.78 7.91 -11.85
C MET A 12 -6.34 7.80 -12.40
N PHE A 13 -5.54 8.87 -12.28
CA PHE A 13 -4.22 8.95 -12.90
C PHE A 13 -3.15 8.13 -12.15
N VAL A 14 -3.19 8.10 -10.82
CA VAL A 14 -2.17 7.40 -10.02
C VAL A 14 -2.40 5.88 -9.99
N GLU A 15 -3.67 5.46 -10.03
CA GLU A 15 -4.05 4.04 -10.04
C GLU A 15 -3.67 3.36 -11.37
N PHE A 16 -3.69 4.11 -12.47
CA PHE A 16 -3.31 3.62 -13.81
C PHE A 16 -1.79 3.54 -14.00
N CYS A 17 -1.04 4.56 -13.56
CA CYS A 17 0.41 4.65 -13.78
C CYS A 17 1.22 3.49 -13.18
N THR A 18 0.76 2.86 -12.09
CA THR A 18 1.53 1.76 -11.47
C THR A 18 1.19 0.38 -12.04
N ILE A 19 -0.03 0.19 -12.54
CA ILE A 19 -0.48 -1.10 -13.11
C ILE A 19 0.06 -1.26 -14.53
N GLU A 20 0.00 -0.20 -15.36
CA GLU A 20 0.57 -0.22 -16.72
C GLU A 20 2.09 -0.39 -16.72
N THR A 21 2.80 0.23 -15.78
CA THR A 21 4.27 0.17 -15.72
C THR A 21 4.80 -1.24 -15.37
N LEU A 22 3.96 -2.13 -14.82
CA LEU A 22 4.37 -3.48 -14.41
C LEU A 22 3.64 -4.63 -15.13
N ASN A 23 2.69 -4.37 -16.04
CA ASN A 23 1.90 -5.41 -16.72
C ASN A 23 1.27 -6.44 -15.76
N LEU A 24 1.04 -6.06 -14.49
CA LEU A 24 0.49 -6.97 -13.49
C LEU A 24 -1.02 -6.86 -13.49
N ARG A 25 -1.70 -7.95 -13.88
CA ARG A 25 -3.17 -8.02 -13.86
C ARG A 25 -3.70 -7.63 -12.48
N SER A 26 -4.69 -6.73 -12.46
CA SER A 26 -5.44 -6.36 -11.26
C SER A 26 -5.95 -7.62 -10.54
N GLY A 27 -5.69 -7.73 -9.23
CA GLY A 27 -6.06 -8.90 -8.42
C GLY A 27 -5.07 -10.07 -8.47
N SER A 28 -3.96 -9.96 -9.19
CA SER A 28 -2.91 -11.00 -9.17
C SER A 28 -2.16 -11.04 -7.84
N LYS A 29 -1.75 -12.25 -7.42
CA LYS A 29 -0.88 -12.45 -6.23
C LYS A 29 0.46 -11.72 -6.36
N ALA A 30 0.95 -11.55 -7.59
CA ALA A 30 2.18 -10.82 -7.87
C ALA A 30 2.05 -9.31 -7.58
N LEU A 31 0.93 -8.69 -7.98
CA LEU A 31 0.64 -7.28 -7.65
C LEU A 31 0.49 -7.08 -6.14
N GLU A 32 -0.16 -8.04 -5.45
CA GLU A 32 -0.26 -8.01 -4.00
C GLU A 32 1.11 -8.08 -3.32
N ALA A 33 1.97 -9.02 -3.71
CA ALA A 33 3.31 -9.16 -3.17
C ALA A 33 4.17 -7.90 -3.43
N PHE A 34 4.07 -7.32 -4.62
CA PHE A 34 4.74 -6.08 -4.96
C PHE A 34 4.30 -4.91 -4.06
N ASN A 35 3.00 -4.74 -3.86
CA ASN A 35 2.45 -3.71 -2.98
C ASN A 35 2.85 -3.93 -1.51
N VAL A 36 2.90 -5.18 -1.06
CA VAL A 36 3.38 -5.55 0.29
C VAL A 36 4.83 -5.11 0.47
N GLU A 37 5.70 -5.40 -0.48
CA GLU A 37 7.13 -5.04 -0.38
C GLU A 37 7.35 -3.52 -0.44
N ARG A 38 6.60 -2.78 -1.27
CA ARG A 38 6.64 -1.31 -1.27
C ARG A 38 6.22 -0.72 0.08
N VAL A 39 5.10 -1.20 0.63
CA VAL A 39 4.63 -0.77 1.96
C VAL A 39 5.66 -1.11 3.04
N ARG A 40 6.23 -2.32 3.01
CA ARG A 40 7.26 -2.75 3.95
C ARG A 40 8.51 -1.87 3.88
N GLY A 41 8.99 -1.58 2.68
CA GLY A 41 10.14 -0.71 2.46
C GLY A 41 9.90 0.72 2.99
N TYR A 42 8.70 1.25 2.76
CA TYR A 42 8.31 2.57 3.27
C TYR A 42 8.26 2.61 4.80
N LEU A 43 7.63 1.61 5.44
CA LEU A 43 7.53 1.52 6.90
C LEU A 43 8.89 1.38 7.58
N LYS A 44 9.83 0.64 6.97
CA LYS A 44 11.21 0.50 7.49
C LYS A 44 11.99 1.82 7.48
N ARG A 45 11.74 2.68 6.48
CA ARG A 45 12.43 3.97 6.34
C ARG A 45 11.76 5.09 7.15
N ASN A 46 10.47 4.94 7.49
CA ASN A 46 9.67 5.97 8.14
C ASN A 46 9.01 5.42 9.42
N LEU A 47 9.82 5.26 10.47
CA LEU A 47 9.32 4.79 11.77
C LEU A 47 8.30 5.78 12.34
N GLY A 48 7.18 5.27 12.86
CA GLY A 48 6.11 6.08 13.43
C GLY A 48 5.15 6.72 12.41
N CYS A 49 5.32 6.46 11.10
CA CYS A 49 4.40 7.00 10.10
C CYS A 49 2.96 6.46 10.24
N LYS A 50 1.99 7.31 9.91
CA LYS A 50 0.56 6.99 9.95
C LYS A 50 0.14 6.36 8.64
N LYS A 51 -0.90 5.50 8.68
CA LYS A 51 -1.48 4.86 7.49
C LYS A 51 -1.79 5.84 6.36
N LYS A 52 -2.31 7.04 6.68
CA LYS A 52 -2.60 8.09 5.69
C LYS A 52 -1.37 8.55 4.92
N GLU A 53 -0.21 8.61 5.58
CA GLU A 53 1.05 9.02 4.97
C GLU A 53 1.55 7.94 4.02
N VAL A 54 1.38 6.67 4.37
CA VAL A 54 1.70 5.53 3.49
C VAL A 54 0.82 5.55 2.23
N ILE A 55 -0.49 5.82 2.37
CA ILE A 55 -1.43 5.92 1.24
C ILE A 55 -1.00 7.05 0.30
N HIS A 56 -0.76 8.25 0.83
CA HIS A 56 -0.36 9.40 0.03
C HIS A 56 1.01 9.21 -0.63
N ALA A 57 2.01 8.72 0.11
CA ALA A 57 3.37 8.58 -0.38
C ALA A 57 3.52 7.48 -1.44
N LEU A 58 2.72 6.41 -1.35
CA LEU A 58 2.79 5.29 -2.29
C LEU A 58 1.72 5.35 -3.39
N GLY A 59 0.77 6.29 -3.32
CA GLY A 59 -0.34 6.37 -4.27
C GLY A 59 -1.23 5.13 -4.27
N LEU A 60 -1.32 4.44 -3.13
CA LEU A 60 -2.03 3.16 -3.03
C LEU A 60 -3.42 3.35 -2.42
N ASN A 61 -4.38 2.55 -2.90
CA ASN A 61 -5.72 2.51 -2.33
C ASN A 61 -5.66 2.17 -0.82
N PRO A 62 -6.47 2.85 0.04
CA PRO A 62 -6.53 2.58 1.47
C PRO A 62 -6.76 1.11 1.85
N ARG A 63 -7.51 0.35 1.02
CA ARG A 63 -7.74 -1.09 1.20
C ARG A 63 -6.48 -1.90 0.94
N THR A 64 -5.74 -1.58 -0.13
CA THR A 64 -4.46 -2.22 -0.47
C THR A 64 -3.43 -2.01 0.64
N VAL A 65 -3.30 -0.78 1.15
CA VAL A 65 -2.40 -0.48 2.27
C VAL A 65 -2.80 -1.23 3.53
N ALA A 66 -4.10 -1.29 3.86
CA ALA A 66 -4.58 -2.06 5.00
C ALA A 66 -4.23 -3.56 4.90
N LYS A 67 -4.46 -4.15 3.71
CA LYS A 67 -4.17 -5.55 3.44
C LYS A 67 -2.67 -5.82 3.54
N ALA A 68 -1.84 -4.96 2.94
CA ALA A 68 -0.39 -5.07 3.01
C ALA A 68 0.13 -5.01 4.45
N ILE A 69 -0.34 -4.05 5.26
CA ILE A 69 0.05 -3.95 6.68
C ILE A 69 -0.36 -5.21 7.45
N LYS A 70 -1.56 -5.77 7.18
CA LYS A 70 -2.01 -7.01 7.82
C LYS A 70 -1.08 -8.19 7.50
N ILE A 71 -0.66 -8.33 6.23
CA ILE A 71 0.27 -9.37 5.78
C ILE A 71 1.65 -9.19 6.45
N ILE A 72 2.18 -7.96 6.47
CA ILE A 72 3.48 -7.66 7.10
C ILE A 72 3.45 -8.02 8.59
N ARG A 73 2.39 -7.64 9.32
CA ARG A 73 2.23 -7.96 10.74
C ARG A 73 2.13 -9.47 10.98
N ALA A 74 1.36 -10.18 10.17
CA ALA A 74 1.25 -11.63 10.26
C ALA A 74 2.59 -12.35 10.02
N ASN A 75 3.38 -11.84 9.07
CA ASN A 75 4.72 -12.38 8.77
C ASN A 75 5.73 -12.08 9.89
N SER A 76 5.69 -10.89 10.49
CA SER A 76 6.52 -10.58 11.68
C SER A 76 6.23 -11.51 12.85
N HIS A 77 4.95 -11.80 13.13
CA HIS A 77 4.58 -12.72 14.21
C HIS A 77 5.06 -14.16 13.95
N ARG A 78 5.14 -14.59 12.69
CA ARG A 78 5.69 -15.91 12.32
C ARG A 78 7.20 -15.98 12.50
N SER A 79 7.93 -14.89 12.29
CA SER A 79 9.38 -14.85 12.52
C SER A 79 9.74 -14.90 14.01
N ASP A 80 8.88 -14.37 14.89
CA ASP A 80 9.11 -14.38 16.34
C ASP A 80 8.90 -15.77 16.96
N GLY A 81 7.88 -16.50 16.50
CA GLY A 81 7.61 -17.88 16.94
C GLY A 81 8.62 -18.93 16.48
N ALA A 82 9.49 -18.63 15.51
CA ALA A 82 10.53 -19.54 15.03
C ALA A 82 11.81 -19.51 15.90
N LEU A 83 11.92 -18.56 16.84
CA LEU A 83 13.05 -18.41 17.76
C LEU A 83 12.77 -18.98 19.16
N GLN A 84 11.60 -19.60 19.39
CA GLN A 84 11.20 -20.17 20.68
C GLN A 84 11.22 -21.71 20.74
N SER A 85 11.97 -22.39 19.86
CA SER A 85 12.18 -23.84 19.96
C SER A 85 13.60 -24.21 20.32
#